data_AF-A0A379DFQ7-F1
#
_entry.id   AF-A0A379DFQ7-F1
#
_cell.length_a   1.000
_cell.length_b   1.000
_cell.length_c   1.000
_cell.angle_alpha   90.00
_cell.angle_beta   90.00
_cell.angle_gamma   90.00
#
_symmetry.space_group_name_H-M   'P 1'
#
loop_
_entity.id
_entity.type
_entity.pdbx_description
1 polymer ?
#
loop_
_entity_poly.entity_id
_entity_poly.type
_entity_poly.pdbx_seq_one_letter_code
_entity_poly.pdbx_strand_id
1 'polypeptide(L)' 'MCTLMQKDVLIELVASAQAIVTKRVDVDSPLTDEELRLGEIRDFLYSNDPNDISYTDILGEVKVIQRRFEDKPLMPQYR' A
#
# COMPACT_ATOMS: atom_id res chain seq x y z
N MET A 1 2.68 4.66 -17.75
CA MET A 1 3.42 5.90 -17.44
C MET A 1 2.66 6.75 -16.44
N CYS A 2 3.39 7.40 -15.55
CA CYS A 2 2.92 8.44 -14.65
C CYS A 2 3.89 9.62 -14.66
N THR A 3 3.46 10.78 -14.18
CA THR A 3 4.38 11.91 -13.93
C THR A 3 5.17 11.69 -12.64
N LEU A 4 6.25 12.45 -12.45
CA LEU A 4 6.99 12.45 -11.19
C LEU A 4 6.06 12.74 -9.98
N MET A 5 5.18 13.74 -10.11
CA MET A 5 4.21 14.04 -9.05
C MET A 5 3.21 12.91 -8.80
N GLN A 6 2.75 12.24 -9.86
CA GLN A 6 1.86 11.08 -9.70
C GLN A 6 2.57 9.92 -9.02
N LYS A 7 3.87 9.71 -9.29
CA LYS A 7 4.69 8.72 -8.58
C LYS A 7 4.77 9.03 -7.08
N ASP A 8 4.99 10.28 -6.70
CA ASP A 8 5.02 10.69 -5.29
C ASP A 8 3.67 10.43 -4.61
N VAL A 9 2.56 10.72 -5.28
CA VAL A 9 1.21 10.42 -4.80
C VAL A 9 1.01 8.91 -4.59
N LEU A 10 1.52 8.06 -5.49
CA LEU A 10 1.45 6.61 -5.31
C LEU A 10 2.27 6.14 -4.11
N ILE A 11 3.46 6.71 -3.90
CA ILE A 11 4.31 6.38 -2.74
C ILE A 11 3.58 6.72 -1.43
N GLU A 12 2.98 7.91 -1.35
CA GLU A 12 2.19 8.33 -0.19
C GLU A 12 0.97 7.40 0.02
N LEU A 13 0.27 7.06 -1.06
CA LEU A 13 -0.88 6.16 -1.01
C LEU A 13 -0.49 4.78 -0.47
N VAL A 14 0.63 4.20 -0.93
CA VAL A 14 1.12 2.90 -0.47
C VAL A 14 1.50 2.97 1.01
N ALA A 15 2.21 4.02 1.44
CA ALA A 15 2.55 4.21 2.85
C ALA A 15 1.30 4.32 3.74
N SER A 16 0.28 5.05 3.28
CA SER A 16 -1.01 5.17 3.97
C SER A 16 -1.73 3.81 4.07
N ALA A 17 -1.77 3.06 2.97
CA ALA A 17 -2.36 1.71 2.95
C ALA A 17 -1.61 0.76 3.90
N GLN A 18 -0.27 0.76 3.89
CA GLN A 18 0.54 -0.03 4.83
C GLN A 18 0.21 0.31 6.28
N ALA A 19 0.06 1.59 6.62
CA ALA A 19 -0.33 2.01 7.96
C ALA A 19 -1.75 1.55 8.34
N ILE A 20 -2.70 1.58 7.40
CA ILE A 20 -4.07 1.09 7.62
C ILE A 20 -4.09 -0.41 7.92
N VAL A 21 -3.34 -1.18 7.13
CA VAL A 21 -3.24 -2.64 7.27
C VAL A 21 -2.55 -3.00 8.59
N THR A 22 -1.37 -2.44 8.86
CA THR A 22 -0.57 -2.71 10.07
C THR A 22 -1.37 -2.49 11.36
N LYS A 23 -2.26 -1.49 11.39
CA LYS A 23 -3.08 -1.18 12.56
C LYS A 23 -4.18 -2.21 12.84
N ARG A 24 -4.44 -3.13 11.92
CA ARG A 24 -5.62 -4.01 11.88
C ARG A 24 -5.28 -5.49 11.64
N VAL A 25 -4.00 -5.80 11.53
CA VAL A 25 -3.45 -7.16 11.47
C VAL A 25 -2.70 -7.45 12.76
N ASP A 26 -2.70 -8.72 13.15
CA ASP A 26 -1.97 -9.17 14.32
C ASP A 26 -0.47 -9.17 14.03
N VAL A 27 0.30 -8.44 14.84
CA VAL A 27 1.76 -8.26 14.66
C VAL A 27 2.55 -9.53 14.95
N ASP A 28 1.96 -10.47 15.71
CA ASP A 28 2.58 -11.75 16.03
C ASP A 28 2.30 -12.82 14.95
N SER A 29 1.42 -12.52 13.99
CA SER A 29 1.11 -13.38 12.86
C SER A 29 2.07 -13.14 11.69
N PRO A 30 2.30 -14.15 10.81
CA PRO A 30 3.01 -13.93 9.56
C PRO A 30 2.36 -12.84 8.71
N LEU A 31 3.17 -12.14 7.91
CA LEU A 31 2.68 -11.11 6.98
C LEU A 31 1.62 -11.71 6.05
N THR A 32 0.53 -10.97 5.89
CA THR A 32 -0.52 -11.28 4.91
C THR A 32 -0.04 -11.06 3.48
N ASP A 33 -0.69 -11.71 2.52
CA ASP A 33 -0.41 -11.51 1.10
C ASP A 33 -0.54 -10.03 0.70
N GLU A 34 -1.50 -9.31 1.29
CA GLU A 34 -1.66 -7.87 1.07
C GLU A 34 -0.50 -7.03 1.63
N GLU A 35 0.04 -7.37 2.79
CA GLU A 35 1.22 -6.68 3.34
C GLU A 35 2.45 -6.89 2.47
N LEU A 36 2.68 -8.13 2.05
CA LEU A 36 3.76 -8.48 1.13
C LEU A 36 3.59 -7.70 -0.19
N ARG A 37 2.38 -7.70 -0.74
CA ARG A 37 2.10 -7.02 -2.00
C ARG A 37 2.31 -5.51 -1.93
N LEU A 38 1.92 -4.86 -0.83
CA LEU A 38 2.20 -3.45 -0.62
C LEU A 38 3.70 -3.17 -0.52
N GLY A 39 4.47 -4.08 0.08
CA GLY A 39 5.94 -4.04 0.09
C GLY A 39 6.53 -4.10 -1.33
N GLU A 40 6.08 -5.05 -2.14
CA GLU A 40 6.49 -5.19 -3.55
C GLU A 40 6.17 -3.95 -4.38
N ILE A 41 4.96 -3.40 -4.23
CA ILE A 41 4.55 -2.18 -4.93
C ILE A 41 5.45 -1.01 -4.51
N ARG A 42 5.73 -0.86 -3.22
CA ARG A 42 6.63 0.19 -2.72
C ARG A 42 8.01 0.08 -3.37
N ASP A 43 8.59 -1.11 -3.38
CA ASP A 43 9.92 -1.36 -3.93
C ASP A 43 9.94 -1.14 -5.45
N PHE A 44 8.87 -1.55 -6.15
CA PHE A 44 8.66 -1.25 -7.57
C PHE A 44 8.62 0.26 -7.84
N LEU A 45 7.84 1.02 -7.06
CA LEU A 45 7.77 2.48 -7.21
C LEU A 45 9.15 3.12 -7.00
N TYR A 46 9.88 2.78 -5.95
CA TYR A 46 11.20 3.39 -5.72
C TYR A 46 12.24 3.01 -6.79
N SER A 47 12.13 1.83 -7.38
CA SER A 47 13.16 1.29 -8.28
C SER A 47 12.99 1.66 -9.77
N ASN A 48 11.82 2.17 -10.18
CA ASN A 48 11.49 2.38 -11.60
C ASN A 48 11.30 3.86 -11.95
N ASP A 49 11.56 4.24 -13.20
CA ASP A 49 11.28 5.59 -13.71
C ASP A 49 9.75 5.81 -13.78
N PRO A 50 9.23 7.04 -13.55
CA PRO A 50 7.80 7.32 -13.72
C PRO A 50 7.20 6.86 -15.06
N ASN A 51 7.98 6.86 -16.15
CA ASN A 51 7.48 6.41 -17.45
C ASN A 51 7.13 4.91 -17.48
N ASP A 52 7.81 4.11 -16.67
CA ASP A 52 7.62 2.65 -16.58
C ASP A 52 6.49 2.26 -15.60
N ILE A 53 5.94 3.22 -14.87
CA ILE A 53 4.91 2.99 -13.85
C ILE A 53 3.53 3.26 -14.43
N SER A 54 2.59 2.32 -14.29
CA SER A 54 1.17 2.57 -14.62
C SER A 54 0.44 3.21 -13.44
N TYR A 55 0.09 4.50 -13.56
CA TYR A 55 -0.58 5.20 -12.45
C TYR A 55 -1.93 4.56 -12.09
N THR A 56 -2.76 4.27 -13.08
CA THR A 56 -4.12 3.77 -12.88
C THR A 56 -4.13 2.39 -12.25
N ASP A 57 -3.20 1.52 -12.66
CA ASP A 57 -3.18 0.13 -12.22
C ASP A 57 -2.71 0.06 -10.76
N ILE A 58 -1.61 0.76 -10.42
CA ILE A 58 -1.11 0.82 -9.04
C ILE A 58 -2.13 1.51 -8.12
N LEU A 59 -2.73 2.63 -8.55
CA LEU A 59 -3.77 3.32 -7.78
C LEU A 59 -4.96 2.40 -7.50
N GLY A 60 -5.42 1.66 -8.51
CA GLY A 60 -6.53 0.72 -8.38
C GLY A 60 -6.21 -0.42 -7.42
N GLU A 61 -5.05 -1.05 -7.60
CA GLU A 61 -4.59 -2.16 -6.78
C GLU A 61 -4.47 -1.78 -5.29
N VAL A 62 -3.77 -0.67 -5.00
CA VAL A 62 -3.57 -0.22 -3.61
C VAL A 62 -4.90 0.13 -2.93
N LYS A 63 -5.83 0.78 -3.65
CA LYS A 63 -7.17 1.09 -3.11
C LYS A 63 -7.99 -0.16 -2.82
N VAL A 64 -7.88 -1.20 -3.65
CA VAL A 64 -8.55 -2.47 -3.41
C VAL A 64 -8.01 -3.13 -2.14
N ILE A 65 -6.69 -3.14 -1.96
CA ILE A 65 -6.07 -3.65 -0.73
C ILE A 65 -6.56 -2.85 0.48
N GLN A 66 -6.43 -1.52 0.45
CA GLN A 66 -6.81 -0.64 1.55
C GLN A 66 -8.25 -0.89 2.03
N ARG A 67 -9.22 -0.95 1.10
CA ARG A 67 -10.64 -1.18 1.42
C ARG A 67 -10.91 -2.51 2.12
N ARG A 68 -10.12 -3.56 1.88
CA ARG A 68 -10.28 -4.85 2.59
C ARG A 68 -10.01 -4.74 4.08
N PHE A 69 -9.27 -3.71 4.51
CA PHE A 69 -8.89 -3.51 5.90
C PHE A 69 -9.58 -2.32 6.54
N GLU A 70 -10.08 -1.31 5.82
CA GLU A 70 -10.66 -0.09 6.41
C GLU A 70 -11.69 -0.35 7.52
N ASP A 71 -12.59 -1.32 7.31
CA ASP A 71 -13.67 -1.69 8.24
C ASP A 71 -13.25 -2.70 9.33
N LYS A 72 -12.02 -3.23 9.27
CA LYS A 72 -11.53 -4.14 10.32
C LYS A 72 -11.22 -3.37 11.61
N PRO A 73 -11.45 -3.96 12.79
CA PRO A 73 -11.18 -3.29 14.06
C PRO A 73 -9.68 -3.02 14.22
N LEU A 74 -9.36 -1.90 14.87
CA LEU A 74 -7.99 -1.62 15.29
C LEU A 74 -7.54 -2.66 16.32
N MET A 75 -6.30 -3.10 16.19
CA MET A 75 -5.64 -3.94 17.19
C MET A 75 -5.51 -3.15 18.52
N PRO A 76 -5.54 -3.83 19.68
CA PRO A 76 -5.56 -3.18 20.99
C PRO A 76 -4.45 -2.15 21.22
N GLN A 77 -3.25 -2.39 20.70
CA GLN A 77 -2.08 -1.51 20.81
C GLN A 77 -2.18 -0.20 20.02
N TYR A 78 -3.19 -0.06 19.14
CA TYR A 78 -3.42 1.14 18.33
C TYR A 78 -4.75 1.85 18.66
N ARG A 79 -5.40 1.48 19.77
CA ARG A 79 -6.61 2.15 20.28
C ARG A 79 -6.28 3.32 21.18
#